data_AF-A0A3D4GUM4-F1
#
_entry.id   AF-A0A3D4GUM4-F1
#
_cell.length_a   1.000
_cell.length_b   1.000
_cell.length_c   1.000
_cell.angle_alpha   90.00
_cell.angle_beta   90.00
_cell.angle_gamma   90.00
#
_symmetry.space_group_name_H-M   'P 1'
#
loop_
_entity.id
_entity.type
_entity.pdbx_description
1 polymer ?
#
loop_
_entity_poly.entity_id
_entity_poly.type
_entity_poly.pdbx_seq_one_letter_code
_entity_poly.pdbx_strand_id
1 'polypeptide(L)'
;MDRRTILAFVLIGIIIILTPYYMELVVGDRPRQPDFSELPKSNLELERRRVREPEQKPVVSPERQQEPPPAREEAKQIRDFTPKPVYVETDLFTATFSTAGGTLKSVVLKT
;
A
#
# COMPACT_ATOMS: atom_id res chain seq x y z
N MET A 1 -21.55 -2.72 -48.75
CA MET A 1 -21.86 -3.04 -47.33
C MET A 1 -23.23 -2.51 -47.01
N ASP A 2 -24.04 -3.29 -46.29
CA ASP A 2 -25.37 -2.89 -45.85
C ASP A 2 -25.33 -1.70 -44.90
N ARG A 3 -26.37 -0.85 -44.95
CA ARG A 3 -26.50 0.33 -44.08
C ARG A 3 -26.43 -0.03 -42.60
N ARG A 4 -26.95 -1.21 -42.24
CA ARG A 4 -26.91 -1.79 -40.89
C ARG A 4 -25.48 -2.15 -40.47
N THR A 5 -24.69 -2.69 -41.40
CA THR A 5 -23.29 -3.04 -41.16
C THR A 5 -22.45 -1.79 -40.93
N ILE A 6 -22.66 -0.75 -41.73
CA ILE A 6 -21.98 0.55 -41.55
C ILE A 6 -22.34 1.16 -40.20
N LEU A 7 -23.63 1.13 -39.81
CA LEU A 7 -24.08 1.64 -38.52
C LEU A 7 -23.45 0.87 -37.35
N ALA A 8 -23.35 -0.45 -37.45
CA ALA A 8 -22.70 -1.27 -36.42
C ALA A 8 -21.22 -0.91 -36.26
N PHE A 9 -20.49 -0.72 -37.35
CA PHE A 9 -19.09 -0.30 -37.29
C PHE A 9 -18.91 1.09 -36.67
N VAL A 10 -19.78 2.04 -36.99
CA VAL A 10 -19.78 3.37 -36.37
C VAL A 10 -20.06 3.27 -34.87
N LEU A 11 -21.05 2.47 -34.47
CA LEU A 11 -21.40 2.28 -33.07
C LEU A 11 -20.27 1.62 -32.27
N ILE A 12 -19.61 0.60 -32.83
CA ILE A 12 -18.43 -0.04 -32.22
C ILE A 12 -17.30 0.99 -32.05
N GLY A 13 -17.05 1.82 -33.05
CA GLY A 13 -16.05 2.90 -32.96
C GLY A 13 -16.34 3.87 -31.81
N ILE A 14 -17.60 4.30 -31.66
CA ILE A 14 -18.03 5.15 -30.56
C ILE A 14 -17.82 4.46 -29.20
N ILE A 15 -18.21 3.18 -29.07
CA ILE A 15 -18.05 2.43 -27.83
C ILE A 15 -16.58 2.30 -27.43
N ILE A 16 -15.69 1.98 -28.37
CA ILE A 16 -14.24 1.85 -28.10
C ILE A 16 -13.66 3.17 -27.59
N ILE A 17 -14.08 4.29 -28.18
CA ILE A 17 -13.65 5.63 -27.73
C ILE A 17 -14.22 5.94 -26.35
N LEU A 18 -15.49 5.62 -26.09
CA LEU A 18 -16.17 6.00 -24.85
C LEU A 18 -15.80 5.12 -23.64
N THR A 19 -15.44 3.85 -23.88
CA THR A 19 -15.11 2.86 -22.84
C THR A 19 -13.98 3.29 -21.89
N PRO A 20 -12.81 3.80 -22.35
CA PRO A 20 -11.76 4.27 -21.44
C PRO A 20 -12.23 5.45 -20.58
N TYR A 21 -12.96 6.41 -21.16
CA TYR A 21 -13.49 7.56 -20.41
C TYR A 21 -14.54 7.15 -19.38
N TYR A 22 -15.37 6.15 -19.68
CA TYR A 22 -16.33 5.60 -18.72
C TYR A 22 -15.62 4.92 -17.55
N MET A 23 -14.54 4.17 -17.82
CA MET A 23 -13.77 3.53 -16.76
C MET A 23 -13.07 4.53 -15.84
N GLU A 24 -12.54 5.63 -16.36
CA GLU A 24 -11.98 6.70 -15.53
C GLU A 24 -13.04 7.35 -14.64
N LEU A 25 -14.26 7.53 -15.15
CA LEU A 25 -15.33 8.19 -14.40
C LEU A 25 -16.00 7.29 -13.35
N VAL A 26 -16.11 5.98 -13.60
CA VAL A 26 -16.90 5.06 -12.76
C VAL A 26 -16.04 4.14 -11.88
N VAL A 27 -14.85 3.74 -12.34
CA VAL A 27 -14.05 2.72 -11.64
C VAL A 27 -12.91 3.34 -10.83
N GLY A 28 -12.54 4.61 -11.06
CA GLY A 28 -11.36 5.19 -10.44
C GLY A 28 -10.07 4.48 -10.89
N ASP A 29 -8.93 5.13 -10.72
CA ASP A 29 -7.62 4.62 -11.17
C ASP A 29 -7.43 3.14 -10.81
N ARG A 30 -7.36 2.28 -11.84
CA ARG A 30 -7.10 0.85 -11.67
C ARG A 30 -5.83 0.69 -10.83
N PRO A 31 -5.86 -0.05 -9.71
CA PRO A 31 -4.66 -0.29 -8.92
C PRO A 31 -3.65 -1.01 -9.81
N ARG A 32 -2.53 -0.33 -10.07
CA ARG A 32 -1.38 -0.89 -10.77
C ARG A 32 -0.93 -2.11 -9.98
N GLN A 33 -1.19 -3.30 -10.53
CA GLN A 33 -0.78 -4.56 -9.92
C GLN A 33 0.74 -4.49 -9.68
N PRO A 34 1.21 -4.62 -8.42
CA PRO A 34 2.63 -4.63 -8.15
C PRO A 34 3.24 -5.91 -8.74
N ASP A 35 4.24 -5.72 -9.59
CA ASP A 35 5.06 -6.79 -10.15
C ASP A 35 5.95 -7.35 -9.01
N PHE A 36 5.63 -8.54 -8.50
CA PHE A 36 6.34 -9.20 -7.39
C PHE A 36 7.62 -9.93 -7.83
N SER A 37 8.18 -9.58 -8.98
CA SER A 37 9.34 -10.26 -9.56
C SER A 37 10.69 -9.93 -8.88
N GLU A 38 10.73 -9.04 -7.88
CA GLU A 38 11.95 -8.70 -7.14
C GLU A 38 11.78 -8.79 -5.61
N LEU A 39 11.61 -10.01 -5.09
CA LEU A 39 11.80 -10.28 -3.65
C LEU A 39 13.26 -10.72 -3.40
N PRO A 40 14.06 -9.95 -2.63
CA PRO A 40 15.39 -10.40 -2.22
C PRO A 40 15.29 -11.57 -1.24
N LYS A 41 15.75 -12.75 -1.68
CA LYS A 41 15.96 -13.91 -0.82
C LYS A 41 17.20 -13.69 0.05
N SER A 42 17.05 -13.18 1.26
CA SER A 42 17.98 -13.48 2.38
C SER A 42 17.57 -12.67 3.61
N ASN A 43 16.97 -13.33 4.60
CA ASN A 43 17.02 -12.94 6.03
C ASN A 43 16.48 -14.04 6.96
N LEU A 44 16.12 -15.22 6.45
CA LEU A 44 15.59 -16.35 7.25
C LEU A 44 16.67 -17.13 8.02
N GLU A 45 17.95 -16.77 7.92
CA GLU A 45 19.04 -17.53 8.54
C GLU A 45 19.46 -17.04 9.93
N LEU A 46 19.08 -15.80 10.31
CA LEU A 46 19.50 -15.21 11.59
C LEU A 46 18.64 -15.62 12.80
N GLU A 47 17.39 -16.06 12.60
CA GLU A 47 16.49 -16.43 13.70
C GLU A 47 16.81 -17.81 14.31
N ARG A 48 17.39 -18.74 13.54
CA ARG A 48 17.61 -20.12 14.01
C ARG A 48 18.72 -20.26 15.06
N ARG A 49 19.53 -19.22 15.27
CA ARG A 49 20.68 -19.24 16.21
C ARG A 49 20.34 -18.70 17.61
N ARG A 50 19.16 -18.10 17.80
CA ARG A 50 18.73 -17.47 19.07
C ARG A 50 17.95 -18.42 20.00
N VAL A 51 17.83 -19.70 19.66
CA VAL A 51 17.12 -20.68 20.48
C VAL A 51 18.09 -21.79 20.90
N ARG A 52 19.01 -21.47 21.81
CA ARG A 52 19.72 -22.45 22.66
C ARG A 52 20.51 -21.75 23.76
N GLU A 53 20.07 -22.01 25.00
CA GLU A 53 20.83 -22.26 26.23
C GLU A 53 20.47 -21.37 27.44
N PRO A 54 20.26 -21.95 28.66
CA PRO A 54 19.39 -21.40 29.71
C PRO A 54 20.11 -20.79 30.94
N GLU A 55 19.28 -20.16 31.79
CA GLU A 55 19.42 -20.01 33.26
C GLU A 55 20.45 -19.02 33.86
N GLN A 56 19.98 -17.94 34.52
CA GLN A 56 20.09 -17.70 36.00
C GLN A 56 19.82 -16.24 36.44
N LYS A 57 18.84 -16.11 37.34
CA LYS A 57 18.61 -15.18 38.48
C LYS A 57 18.80 -13.64 38.39
N PRO A 58 17.96 -12.87 39.13
CA PRO A 58 17.85 -11.43 39.00
C PRO A 58 18.98 -10.71 39.74
N VAL A 59 19.65 -9.78 39.06
CA VAL A 59 20.60 -8.84 39.68
C VAL A 59 20.03 -7.44 39.59
N VAL A 60 19.91 -6.81 40.76
CA VAL A 60 19.45 -5.45 41.00
C VAL A 60 20.56 -4.43 40.67
N SER A 61 20.13 -3.24 40.23
CA SER A 61 20.81 -1.93 40.19
C SER A 61 21.75 -1.58 39.02
N PRO A 62 21.96 -0.27 38.70
CA PRO A 62 21.39 0.95 39.29
C PRO A 62 20.74 1.91 38.26
N GLU A 63 19.95 2.84 38.80
CA GLU A 63 19.53 4.12 38.24
C GLU A 63 20.50 4.68 37.17
N ARG A 64 20.05 4.73 35.91
CA ARG A 64 20.70 5.51 34.87
C ARG A 64 19.76 6.65 34.47
N GLN A 65 20.16 7.83 34.94
CA GLN A 65 19.66 9.16 34.62
C GLN A 65 18.88 9.23 33.30
N GLN A 66 17.63 9.68 33.39
CA GLN A 66 16.85 10.13 32.24
C GLN A 66 17.51 11.41 31.70
N GLU A 67 18.41 11.28 30.73
CA GLU A 67 18.63 12.37 29.77
C GLU A 67 17.35 12.47 28.90
N PRO A 68 16.73 13.66 28.80
CA PRO A 68 15.65 13.84 27.84
C PRO A 68 16.23 13.55 26.45
N PRO A 69 15.55 12.75 25.60
CA PRO A 69 16.06 12.48 24.27
C PRO A 69 16.28 13.82 23.56
N PRO A 70 17.43 14.02 22.88
CA PRO A 70 17.65 15.23 22.11
C PRO A 70 16.47 15.38 21.16
N ALA A 71 15.91 16.60 21.16
CA ALA A 71 14.82 17.01 20.29
C ALA A 71 15.07 16.40 18.91
N ARG A 72 14.21 15.45 18.54
CA ARG A 72 14.26 14.77 17.24
C ARG A 72 14.26 15.89 16.21
N GLU A 73 15.42 16.13 15.61
CA GLU A 73 15.58 17.09 14.53
C GLU A 73 14.43 16.82 13.57
N GLU A 74 13.56 17.82 13.45
CA GLU A 74 12.43 17.79 12.53
C GLU A 74 13.02 17.43 11.18
N ALA A 75 12.80 16.18 10.78
CA ALA A 75 13.35 15.63 9.58
C ALA A 75 12.98 16.60 8.46
N LYS A 76 14.02 17.27 7.93
CA LYS A 76 13.98 18.22 6.82
C LYS A 76 12.68 18.08 6.05
N GLN A 77 11.81 19.07 6.22
CA GLN A 77 10.54 19.24 5.54
C GLN A 77 10.65 18.67 4.12
N ILE A 78 10.13 17.45 3.97
CA ILE A 78 10.17 16.73 2.72
C ILE A 78 9.33 17.56 1.76
N ARG A 79 10.02 18.15 0.78
CA ARG A 79 9.49 18.82 -0.42
C ARG A 79 8.05 18.42 -0.68
N ASP A 80 7.12 19.38 -0.58
CA ASP A 80 5.71 19.32 -0.96
C ASP A 80 5.20 17.92 -1.31
N PHE A 81 5.13 17.04 -0.31
CA PHE A 81 4.65 15.69 -0.52
C PHE A 81 3.13 15.70 -0.44
N THR A 82 2.47 15.51 -1.58
CA THR A 82 1.02 15.37 -1.63
C THR A 82 0.67 13.90 -1.36
N PRO A 83 0.08 13.56 -0.20
CA PRO A 83 -0.31 12.19 0.10
C PRO A 83 -1.37 11.70 -0.89
N LYS A 84 -1.20 10.48 -1.38
CA LYS A 84 -2.14 9.82 -2.28
C LYS A 84 -2.85 8.68 -1.53
N PRO A 85 -4.15 8.49 -1.75
CA PRO A 85 -4.87 7.33 -1.22
C PRO A 85 -4.49 6.08 -2.02
N VAL A 86 -4.25 4.97 -1.31
CA VAL A 86 -4.04 3.63 -1.87
C VAL A 86 -5.20 2.75 -1.43
N TYR A 87 -5.85 2.09 -2.38
CA TYR A 87 -6.98 1.20 -2.11
C TYR A 87 -6.52 -0.26 -2.13
N VAL A 88 -6.88 -1.00 -1.08
CA VAL A 88 -6.61 -2.43 -0.93
C VAL A 88 -7.94 -3.13 -0.81
N GLU A 89 -8.25 -3.96 -1.81
CA GLU A 89 -9.50 -4.73 -1.86
C GLU A 89 -9.21 -6.20 -1.59
N THR A 90 -9.99 -6.78 -0.69
CA THR A 90 -9.99 -8.21 -0.37
C THR A 90 -11.41 -8.75 -0.42
N ASP A 91 -11.57 -10.06 -0.27
CA ASP A 91 -12.89 -10.70 -0.21
C ASP A 91 -13.68 -10.28 1.05
N LEU A 92 -12.98 -9.88 2.11
CA LEU A 92 -13.57 -9.55 3.41
C LEU A 92 -13.75 -8.04 3.63
N PHE A 93 -12.90 -7.21 3.03
CA PHE A 93 -12.93 -5.77 3.27
C PHE A 93 -12.26 -4.95 2.17
N THR A 94 -12.60 -3.67 2.13
CA THR A 94 -11.92 -2.64 1.37
C THR A 94 -11.26 -1.66 2.33
N ALA A 95 -9.95 -1.47 2.22
CA ALA A 95 -9.17 -0.56 3.06
C ALA A 95 -8.52 0.56 2.23
N THR A 96 -8.42 1.75 2.79
CA THR A 96 -7.75 2.91 2.19
C THR A 96 -6.58 3.35 3.06
N PHE A 97 -5.40 3.45 2.48
CA PHE A 97 -4.16 3.88 3.14
C PHE A 97 -3.65 5.20 2.55
N SER A 98 -2.94 5.97 3.36
CA SER A 98 -2.22 7.17 2.91
C SER A 98 -0.77 6.83 2.61
N THR A 99 -0.26 7.28 1.47
CA THR A 99 1.19 7.16 1.16
C THR A 99 2.07 8.02 2.07
N ALA A 100 1.51 8.99 2.81
CA ALA A 100 2.21 9.65 3.91
C ALA A 100 2.22 8.73 5.13
N GLY A 101 3.31 7.98 5.27
CA GLY A 101 3.57 7.14 6.44
C GLY A 101 2.77 5.83 6.49
N GLY A 102 2.07 5.45 5.42
CA GLY A 102 1.34 4.17 5.36
C GLY A 102 0.16 4.11 6.33
N THR A 103 -0.40 5.26 6.71
CA THR A 103 -1.46 5.33 7.72
C THR A 103 -2.80 4.86 7.16
N LEU A 104 -3.51 4.04 7.93
CA LEU A 104 -4.85 3.56 7.58
C LEU A 104 -5.86 4.70 7.74
N LYS A 105 -6.62 4.99 6.68
CA LYS A 105 -7.64 6.05 6.66
C LYS A 105 -9.06 5.50 6.85
N SER A 106 -9.41 4.40 6.20
CA SER A 106 -10.74 3.80 6.30
C SER A 106 -10.71 2.31 6.01
N VAL A 107 -11.65 1.57 6.61
CA VAL A 107 -11.91 0.14 6.33
C VAL A 107 -13.41 -0.08 6.28
N VAL A 108 -13.88 -0.72 5.21
CA VAL A 108 -15.28 -1.13 5.02
C VAL A 108 -15.31 -2.65 4.93
N LEU A 109 -16.02 -3.30 5.86
CA LEU A 109 -16.20 -4.74 5.86
C LEU A 109 -17.29 -5.13 4.85
N LYS A 110 -17.01 -6.14 4.02
CA LYS A 110 -17.99 -6.73 3.13
C LYS A 110 -18.83 -7.71 3.96
N THR A 111 -20.13 -7.46 4.06
CA THR A 111 -21.11 -8.29 4.80
C THR A 111 -21.86 -9.18 3.83
#